data_AF-A0A820B9D5-F1
#
_entry.id   AF-A0A820B9D5-F1
#
_cell.length_a   1.000
_cell.length_b   1.000
_cell.length_c   1.000
_cell.angle_alpha   90.00
_cell.angle_beta   90.00
_cell.angle_gamma   90.00
#
_symmetry.space_group_name_H-M   'P 1'
#
loop_
_entity.id
_entity.type
_entity.pdbx_description
1 polymer ?
#
loop_
_entity_poly.entity_id
_entity_poly.type
_entity_poly.pdbx_seq_one_letter_code
_entity_poly.pdbx_strand_id
1 'polypeptide(L)'
;MIEDIPFDKSNTFCFDSESFRYLVGLENGIEFDENEENEYEQSWTNSSLECNRFLKHICEEVKCCFESEWQSIEHAQFKISEIIRPMLETTRNIYRNITLLRKNTTNRIIKLSPTVLSKSLTICYQCERIPKRFSDFWILPDDLHTFSETCHDCDCPQKKHIDVDYELDYQLIDSGDSDDFKKMKYDFKQLQLAILEFAQFYASINDNMKLNDPVLSAMKRIIKEENQICSQKGSTCLNNTLRDIFVTLIETYKERQTIFRSNKIPLDLQNVYEHIKNISEIDEVREQLHIIEQKQEIYMKQYEKHVS
;
A
#
# COMPACT_ATOMS: atom_id res chain seq x y z
N MET A 1 9.94 18.37 17.45
CA MET A 1 9.11 19.56 17.23
C MET A 1 10.01 20.61 16.65
N ILE A 2 9.68 21.17 15.48
CA ILE A 2 10.30 22.41 15.02
C ILE A 2 9.65 23.50 15.90
N GLU A 3 10.31 23.85 17.01
CA GLU A 3 9.91 25.00 17.79
C GLU A 3 10.28 26.28 17.00
N ASP A 4 9.35 27.24 16.98
CA ASP A 4 9.46 28.58 16.40
C ASP A 4 9.63 28.70 14.88
N ILE A 5 8.59 28.34 14.11
CA ILE A 5 8.39 28.97 12.79
C ILE A 5 7.73 30.34 13.04
N PRO A 6 8.45 31.47 12.88
CA PRO A 6 7.89 32.79 13.16
C PRO A 6 6.74 33.08 12.20
N PHE A 7 5.53 33.35 12.69
CA PHE A 7 4.40 33.73 11.84
C PHE A 7 4.47 35.24 11.51
N ASP A 8 4.91 35.57 10.31
CA ASP A 8 5.02 36.94 9.83
C ASP A 8 4.61 37.09 8.36
N LYS A 9 4.73 38.30 7.79
CA LYS A 9 4.31 38.56 6.40
C LYS A 9 5.13 37.82 5.35
N SER A 10 6.34 37.35 5.68
CA SER A 10 7.19 36.62 4.75
C SER A 10 6.72 35.18 4.53
N ASN A 11 6.01 34.59 5.51
CA ASN A 11 5.49 33.23 5.43
C ASN A 11 3.95 33.13 5.58
N THR A 12 3.25 34.26 5.51
CA THR A 12 1.80 34.31 5.36
C THR A 12 1.46 34.45 3.90
N PHE A 13 0.53 33.65 3.38
CA PHE A 13 0.07 33.72 1.97
C PHE A 13 -1.45 33.76 1.94
N CYS A 14 -2.02 34.73 1.23
CA CYS A 14 -3.47 34.93 1.19
C CYS A 14 -3.98 34.69 -0.22
N PHE A 15 -4.79 33.66 -0.39
CA PHE A 15 -5.42 33.33 -1.66
C PHE A 15 -6.87 33.78 -1.64
N ASP A 16 -7.23 34.65 -2.58
CA ASP A 16 -8.59 35.05 -2.79
C ASP A 16 -9.33 34.06 -3.70
N SER A 17 -10.56 33.71 -3.32
CA SER A 17 -11.40 32.73 -4.00
C SER A 17 -12.30 33.34 -5.07
N GLU A 18 -12.41 34.66 -5.14
CA GLU A 18 -13.37 35.33 -6.03
C GLU A 18 -13.09 35.08 -7.52
N SER A 19 -11.82 35.01 -7.92
CA SER A 19 -11.45 34.63 -9.30
C SER A 19 -11.92 33.23 -9.73
N PHE A 20 -11.93 32.25 -8.81
CA PHE A 20 -12.49 30.92 -9.10
C PHE A 20 -14.02 30.96 -9.23
N ARG A 21 -14.68 31.78 -8.40
CA ARG A 21 -16.14 31.95 -8.47
C ARG A 21 -16.57 32.62 -9.77
N TYR A 22 -15.80 33.59 -10.26
CA TYR A 22 -16.03 34.22 -11.56
C TYR A 22 -15.99 33.21 -12.70
N LEU A 23 -14.96 32.36 -12.75
CA LEU A 23 -14.85 31.32 -13.79
C LEU A 23 -16.02 30.34 -13.78
N VAL A 24 -16.45 29.90 -12.58
CA VAL A 24 -17.63 29.04 -12.42
C VAL A 24 -18.91 29.78 -12.84
N GLY A 25 -19.03 31.07 -12.52
CA GLY A 25 -20.17 31.88 -12.94
C GLY A 25 -20.27 32.01 -14.46
N LEU A 26 -19.15 32.28 -15.14
CA LEU A 26 -19.09 32.33 -16.60
C LEU A 26 -19.50 30.99 -17.24
N GLU A 27 -19.02 29.86 -16.71
CA GLU A 27 -19.39 28.52 -17.19
C GLU A 27 -20.89 28.25 -17.06
N ASN A 28 -21.53 28.79 -16.01
CA ASN A 28 -22.96 28.67 -15.77
C ASN A 28 -23.80 29.77 -16.47
N GLY A 29 -23.18 30.59 -17.32
CA GLY A 29 -23.86 31.66 -18.06
C GLY A 29 -24.35 32.81 -17.19
N ILE A 30 -23.70 33.06 -16.05
CA ILE A 30 -23.92 34.24 -15.22
C ILE A 30 -23.23 35.43 -15.89
N GLU A 31 -23.99 36.50 -16.12
CA GLU A 31 -23.45 37.77 -16.62
C GLU A 31 -22.95 38.60 -15.44
N PHE A 32 -21.80 39.24 -15.62
CA PHE A 32 -21.16 40.13 -14.67
C PHE A 32 -21.05 41.52 -15.28
N ASP A 33 -21.15 42.55 -14.45
CA ASP A 33 -20.89 43.92 -14.91
C ASP A 33 -19.38 44.23 -14.96
N GLU A 34 -19.02 45.32 -15.63
CA GLU A 34 -17.62 45.73 -15.83
C GLU A 34 -16.89 45.97 -14.50
N ASN A 35 -17.58 46.38 -13.43
CA ASN A 35 -16.94 46.56 -12.13
C ASN A 35 -16.65 45.20 -11.48
N GLU A 36 -17.60 44.27 -11.53
CA GLU A 36 -17.43 42.91 -11.03
C GLU A 36 -16.28 42.19 -11.77
N GLU A 37 -16.21 42.29 -13.09
CA GLU A 37 -15.12 41.71 -13.89
C GLU A 37 -13.74 42.25 -13.47
N ASN A 38 -13.64 43.57 -13.26
CA ASN A 38 -12.41 44.20 -12.80
C ASN A 38 -12.00 43.73 -11.39
N GLU A 39 -12.97 43.56 -10.48
CA GLU A 39 -12.72 43.02 -9.13
C GLU A 39 -12.19 41.58 -9.20
N TYR A 40 -12.77 40.74 -10.06
CA TYR A 40 -12.33 39.36 -10.26
C TYR A 40 -10.96 39.25 -10.92
N GLU A 41 -10.65 40.10 -11.91
CA GLU A 41 -9.32 40.17 -12.53
C GLU A 41 -8.25 40.60 -11.52
N GLN A 42 -8.58 41.56 -10.66
CA GLN A 42 -7.69 42.03 -9.62
C GLN A 42 -7.48 40.94 -8.54
N SER A 43 -8.55 40.22 -8.18
CA SER A 43 -8.50 39.04 -7.31
C SER A 43 -7.58 37.95 -7.89
N TRP A 44 -7.72 37.63 -9.18
CA TRP A 44 -6.89 36.65 -9.88
C TRP A 44 -5.41 37.05 -9.85
N THR A 45 -5.12 38.31 -10.19
CA THR A 45 -3.75 38.83 -10.22
C THR A 45 -3.11 38.74 -8.85
N ASN A 46 -3.82 39.13 -7.79
CA ASN A 46 -3.33 39.03 -6.41
C ASN A 46 -3.07 37.57 -6.00
N SER A 47 -4.03 36.66 -6.23
CA SER A 47 -3.87 35.24 -5.92
C SER A 47 -2.71 34.60 -6.70
N SER A 48 -2.51 34.97 -7.96
CA SER A 48 -1.41 34.48 -8.79
C SER A 48 -0.05 34.97 -8.27
N LEU A 49 0.06 36.23 -7.88
CA LEU A 49 1.27 36.79 -7.27
C LEU A 49 1.58 36.13 -5.92
N GLU A 50 0.57 35.93 -5.08
CA GLU A 50 0.70 35.24 -3.79
C GLU A 50 1.09 33.77 -3.97
N CYS A 51 0.55 33.09 -4.98
CA CYS A 51 0.94 31.73 -5.35
C CYS A 51 2.41 31.65 -5.78
N ASN A 52 2.87 32.58 -6.62
CA ASN A 52 4.27 32.65 -7.00
C ASN A 52 5.18 32.94 -5.80
N ARG A 53 4.75 33.82 -4.87
CA ARG A 53 5.49 34.08 -3.63
C ARG A 53 5.57 32.81 -2.77
N PHE A 54 4.47 32.08 -2.65
CA PHE A 54 4.40 30.82 -1.92
C PHE A 54 5.32 29.75 -2.51
N LEU A 55 5.27 29.54 -3.82
CA LEU A 55 6.15 28.59 -4.51
C LEU A 55 7.62 28.97 -4.34
N LYS A 56 7.94 30.25 -4.50
CA LYS A 56 9.30 30.75 -4.27
C LYS A 56 9.76 30.49 -2.83
N HIS A 57 8.92 30.79 -1.85
CA HIS A 57 9.21 30.54 -0.45
C HIS A 57 9.48 29.05 -0.19
N ILE A 58 8.63 28.15 -0.70
CA ILE A 58 8.84 26.70 -0.57
C ILE A 58 10.12 26.23 -1.26
N CYS A 59 10.34 26.65 -2.51
CA CYS A 59 11.43 26.12 -3.32
C CYS A 59 12.80 26.68 -2.93
N GLU A 60 12.86 27.94 -2.47
CA GLU A 60 14.12 28.65 -2.26
C GLU A 60 14.44 28.92 -0.79
N GLU A 61 13.43 29.12 0.06
CA GLU A 61 13.61 29.63 1.43
C GLU A 61 13.35 28.57 2.50
N VAL A 62 12.42 27.65 2.26
CA VAL A 62 12.20 26.49 3.12
C VAL A 62 13.37 25.53 2.92
N LYS A 63 14.26 25.46 3.91
CA LYS A 63 15.23 24.37 3.97
C LYS A 63 14.45 23.06 3.96
N CYS A 64 14.59 22.26 2.90
CA CYS A 64 14.07 20.90 2.87
C CYS A 64 14.52 20.19 4.15
N CYS A 65 13.56 19.85 5.00
CA CYS A 65 13.81 18.95 6.12
C CYS A 65 14.22 17.63 5.47
N PHE A 66 15.50 17.23 5.63
CA PHE A 66 16.01 16.01 5.01
C PHE A 66 15.17 14.78 5.40
N GLU A 67 15.15 13.78 4.53
CA GLU A 67 14.34 12.54 4.60
C GLU A 67 14.37 11.81 5.96
N SER A 68 15.39 12.05 6.80
CA SER A 68 15.48 11.49 8.14
C SER A 68 14.54 12.13 9.18
N GLU A 69 13.99 13.33 8.92
CA GLU A 69 13.18 14.09 9.89
C GLU A 69 11.66 14.09 9.56
N TRP A 70 11.25 13.60 8.39
CA TRP A 70 9.83 13.43 8.01
C TRP A 70 9.27 12.07 8.48
N GLN A 71 9.55 11.73 9.73
CA GLN A 71 9.01 10.54 10.39
C GLN A 71 7.77 10.92 11.20
N SER A 72 6.62 10.95 10.55
CA SER A 72 5.31 11.05 11.24
C SER A 72 4.64 9.69 11.31
N ILE A 73 3.65 9.57 12.21
CA ILE A 73 2.81 8.37 12.31
C ILE A 73 2.02 8.17 11.03
N GLU A 74 1.47 9.25 10.46
CA GLU A 74 0.68 9.25 9.23
C GLU A 74 1.52 8.79 8.04
N HIS A 75 2.75 9.30 7.92
CA HIS A 75 3.66 8.86 6.86
C HIS A 75 4.05 7.38 7.02
N ALA A 76 4.30 6.92 8.26
CA ALA A 76 4.58 5.51 8.52
C ALA A 76 3.37 4.63 8.19
N GLN A 77 2.14 5.06 8.52
CA GLN A 77 0.91 4.35 8.12
C GLN A 77 0.79 4.23 6.61
N PHE A 78 1.05 5.32 5.89
CA PHE A 78 1.03 5.33 4.43
C PHE A 78 2.05 4.32 3.87
N LYS A 79 3.30 4.37 4.34
CA LYS A 79 4.37 3.46 3.89
C LYS A 79 4.10 1.99 4.24
N ILE A 80 3.55 1.72 5.43
CA ILE A 80 3.12 0.36 5.79
C ILE A 80 1.98 -0.09 4.86
N SER A 81 1.01 0.79 4.56
CA SER A 81 -0.09 0.48 3.66
C SER A 81 0.39 0.09 2.26
N GLU A 82 1.38 0.81 1.70
CA GLU A 82 1.99 0.50 0.40
C GLU A 82 2.66 -0.88 0.40
N ILE A 83 3.30 -1.28 1.50
CA ILE A 83 4.10 -2.52 1.55
C ILE A 83 3.34 -3.77 2.03
N ILE A 84 2.13 -3.63 2.58
CA ILE A 84 1.36 -4.77 3.12
C ILE A 84 1.18 -5.88 2.10
N ARG A 85 0.69 -5.56 0.89
CA ARG A 85 0.46 -6.59 -0.14
C ARG A 85 1.78 -7.17 -0.66
N PRO A 86 2.79 -6.36 -1.07
CA PRO A 86 4.11 -6.88 -1.45
C PRO A 86 4.73 -7.81 -0.41
N MET A 87 4.73 -7.39 0.85
CA MET A 87 5.31 -8.14 1.97
C MET A 87 4.59 -9.47 2.20
N LEU A 88 3.26 -9.45 2.28
CA LEU A 88 2.49 -10.65 2.64
C LEU A 88 2.41 -11.67 1.50
N GLU A 89 2.27 -11.24 0.25
CA GLU A 89 2.29 -12.17 -0.89
C GLU A 89 3.68 -12.77 -1.11
N THR A 90 4.74 -11.99 -0.87
CA THR A 90 6.12 -12.51 -0.86
C THR A 90 6.32 -13.52 0.27
N THR A 91 5.88 -13.20 1.49
CA THR A 91 5.95 -14.11 2.64
C THR A 91 5.27 -15.45 2.34
N ARG A 92 4.08 -15.37 1.74
CA ARG A 92 3.28 -16.52 1.32
C ARG A 92 3.99 -17.34 0.25
N ASN A 93 4.59 -16.69 -0.76
CA ASN A 93 5.30 -17.37 -1.84
C ASN A 93 6.61 -18.03 -1.38
N ILE A 94 7.42 -17.32 -0.58
CA ILE A 94 8.66 -17.85 0.00
C ILE A 94 8.35 -19.10 0.83
N TYR A 95 7.29 -19.07 1.64
CA TYR A 95 6.94 -20.25 2.43
C TYR A 95 6.55 -21.46 1.56
N ARG A 96 5.81 -21.24 0.47
CA ARG A 96 5.51 -22.31 -0.51
C ARG A 96 6.80 -22.93 -1.03
N ASN A 97 7.75 -22.10 -1.48
CA ASN A 97 9.01 -22.55 -2.05
C ASN A 97 9.90 -23.28 -1.02
N ILE A 98 10.00 -22.77 0.20
CA ILE A 98 10.69 -23.46 1.30
C ILE A 98 10.05 -24.84 1.54
N THR A 99 8.73 -24.95 1.48
CA THR A 99 8.01 -26.22 1.70
C THR A 99 8.23 -27.21 0.57
N LEU A 100 8.17 -26.76 -0.69
CA LEU A 100 8.47 -27.60 -1.86
C LEU A 100 9.88 -28.17 -1.81
N LEU A 101 10.87 -27.31 -1.53
CA LEU A 101 12.27 -27.71 -1.43
C LEU A 101 12.53 -28.65 -0.24
N ARG A 102 11.93 -28.40 0.94
CA ARG A 102 12.09 -29.28 2.11
C ARG A 102 11.54 -30.69 1.90
N LYS A 103 10.46 -30.82 1.14
CA LYS A 103 9.85 -32.13 0.87
C LYS A 103 10.56 -32.89 -0.25
N ASN A 104 11.57 -32.30 -0.90
CA ASN A 104 12.22 -32.83 -2.10
C ASN A 104 11.20 -33.26 -3.17
N THR A 105 10.03 -32.60 -3.22
CA THR A 105 8.99 -32.98 -4.18
C THR A 105 9.30 -32.47 -5.59
N THR A 106 10.15 -31.46 -5.70
CA THR A 106 10.56 -30.88 -6.97
C THR A 106 11.83 -30.02 -6.81
N ASN A 107 12.65 -29.92 -7.87
CA ASN A 107 13.71 -28.91 -8.01
C ASN A 107 13.16 -27.64 -8.69
N ARG A 108 11.89 -27.32 -8.46
CA ARG A 108 11.22 -26.16 -9.05
C ARG A 108 10.64 -25.30 -7.96
N ILE A 109 10.70 -24.00 -8.17
CA ILE A 109 10.09 -22.99 -7.32
C ILE A 109 8.95 -22.30 -8.06
N ILE A 110 8.03 -21.74 -7.29
CA ILE A 110 6.98 -20.87 -7.78
C ILE A 110 7.55 -19.46 -7.81
N LYS A 111 7.80 -18.95 -9.01
CA LYS A 111 8.14 -17.53 -9.25
C LYS A 111 6.85 -16.71 -9.16
N LEU A 112 6.92 -15.63 -8.40
CA LEU A 112 5.90 -14.59 -8.30
C LEU A 112 6.33 -13.44 -9.23
N SER A 113 5.45 -12.93 -10.08
CA SER A 113 5.77 -11.80 -10.97
C SER A 113 4.62 -10.80 -11.02
N PRO A 114 4.84 -9.52 -10.62
CA PRO A 114 3.84 -8.48 -10.73
C PRO A 114 3.74 -7.94 -12.16
N THR A 115 2.53 -7.61 -12.59
CA THR A 115 2.25 -6.96 -13.88
C THR A 115 1.51 -5.65 -13.66
N VAL A 116 1.95 -4.58 -14.33
CA VAL A 116 1.31 -3.25 -14.28
C VAL A 116 -0.12 -3.35 -14.79
N LEU A 117 -1.06 -2.77 -14.04
CA LEU A 117 -2.44 -2.61 -14.50
C LEU A 117 -2.61 -1.30 -15.25
N SER A 118 -3.24 -1.35 -16.42
CA SER A 118 -3.51 -0.17 -17.25
C SER A 118 -4.67 0.69 -16.75
N LYS A 119 -5.46 0.18 -15.80
CA LYS A 119 -6.68 0.80 -15.25
C LYS A 119 -6.80 0.51 -13.77
N SER A 120 -7.66 1.27 -13.09
CA SER A 120 -8.02 1.01 -11.69
C SER A 120 -8.87 -0.26 -11.63
N LEU A 121 -8.30 -1.32 -11.07
CA LEU A 121 -8.99 -2.59 -10.87
C LEU A 121 -8.96 -2.95 -9.39
N THR A 122 -9.90 -3.81 -9.02
CA THR A 122 -10.06 -4.29 -7.65
C THR A 122 -10.05 -5.81 -7.61
N ILE A 123 -9.74 -6.39 -6.46
CA ILE A 123 -9.98 -7.82 -6.22
C ILE A 123 -11.22 -7.97 -5.35
N CYS A 124 -12.18 -8.77 -5.81
CA CYS A 124 -13.35 -9.15 -5.02
C CYS A 124 -13.10 -10.43 -4.21
N TYR A 125 -13.18 -10.34 -2.88
CA TYR A 125 -12.96 -11.52 -2.00
C TYR A 125 -14.22 -12.31 -1.68
N GLN A 126 -15.34 -11.97 -2.33
CA GLN A 126 -16.60 -12.68 -2.17
C GLN A 126 -16.93 -13.55 -3.39
N CYS A 127 -16.40 -13.20 -4.56
CA CYS A 127 -16.57 -14.01 -5.76
C CYS A 127 -15.84 -15.34 -5.64
N GLU A 128 -16.47 -16.38 -6.17
CA GLU A 128 -15.86 -17.70 -6.23
C GLU A 128 -14.74 -17.68 -7.25
N ARG A 129 -13.55 -18.06 -6.79
CA ARG A 129 -12.33 -18.11 -7.59
C ARG A 129 -11.89 -19.55 -7.73
N ILE A 130 -11.35 -19.89 -8.90
CA ILE A 130 -10.89 -21.24 -9.24
C ILE A 130 -9.39 -21.34 -8.96
N PRO A 131 -8.95 -22.17 -7.99
CA PRO A 131 -7.53 -22.39 -7.71
C PRO A 131 -6.83 -23.07 -8.88
N LYS A 132 -5.68 -22.53 -9.27
CA LYS A 132 -4.75 -23.10 -10.26
C LYS A 132 -3.66 -23.90 -9.53
N ARG A 133 -3.24 -25.02 -10.10
CA ARG A 133 -2.23 -25.91 -9.49
C ARG A 133 -0.83 -25.49 -9.91
N PHE A 134 0.07 -25.36 -8.93
CA PHE A 134 1.50 -25.12 -9.10
C PHE A 134 2.26 -26.12 -8.25
N SER A 135 2.71 -27.21 -8.88
CA SER A 135 3.28 -28.37 -8.19
C SER A 135 2.29 -28.98 -7.19
N ASP A 136 2.62 -28.96 -5.89
CA ASP A 136 1.78 -29.51 -4.82
C ASP A 136 0.95 -28.43 -4.11
N PHE A 137 1.11 -27.17 -4.50
CA PHE A 137 0.29 -26.06 -4.05
C PHE A 137 -0.80 -25.73 -5.04
N TRP A 138 -1.91 -25.24 -4.52
CA TRP A 138 -2.92 -24.54 -5.31
C TRP A 138 -2.85 -23.06 -4.97
N ILE A 139 -3.06 -22.20 -5.96
CA ILE A 139 -3.02 -20.75 -5.79
C ILE A 139 -4.33 -20.18 -6.34
N LEU A 140 -4.95 -19.27 -5.58
CA LEU A 140 -6.07 -18.48 -6.06
C LEU A 140 -5.50 -17.27 -6.81
N PRO A 141 -5.62 -17.21 -8.15
CA PRO A 141 -5.20 -16.03 -8.90
C PRO A 141 -6.05 -14.81 -8.50
N ASP A 142 -5.54 -13.63 -8.82
CA ASP A 142 -6.31 -12.40 -8.71
C ASP A 142 -7.49 -12.47 -9.69
N ASP A 143 -8.69 -12.19 -9.20
CA ASP A 143 -9.90 -12.05 -10.02
C ASP A 143 -10.23 -10.56 -10.08
N LEU A 144 -9.72 -9.92 -11.13
CA LEU A 144 -9.70 -8.47 -11.27
C LEU A 144 -11.04 -7.95 -11.77
N HIS A 145 -11.65 -7.06 -11.00
CA HIS A 145 -12.94 -6.45 -11.28
C HIS A 145 -12.76 -4.96 -11.59
N THR A 146 -13.48 -4.48 -12.59
CA THR A 146 -13.57 -3.06 -12.94
C THR A 146 -14.56 -2.39 -11.99
N PHE A 147 -14.06 -1.44 -11.19
CA PHE A 147 -14.86 -0.75 -10.20
C PHE A 147 -15.00 0.73 -10.55
N SER A 148 -16.23 1.24 -10.53
CA SER A 148 -16.54 2.68 -10.63
C SER A 148 -17.35 3.10 -9.40
N GLU A 149 -18.66 3.28 -9.52
CA GLU A 149 -19.58 3.43 -8.38
C GLU A 149 -20.13 2.08 -7.90
N THR A 150 -20.26 1.13 -8.82
CA THR A 150 -20.63 -0.28 -8.58
C THR A 150 -19.62 -1.22 -9.25
N CYS A 151 -19.53 -2.45 -8.75
CA CYS A 151 -18.79 -3.52 -9.41
C CYS A 151 -19.55 -3.92 -10.69
N HIS A 152 -18.92 -3.81 -11.86
CA HIS A 152 -19.57 -4.21 -13.13
C HIS A 152 -19.51 -5.71 -13.37
N ASP A 153 -18.60 -6.38 -12.69
CA ASP A 153 -18.35 -7.82 -12.81
C ASP A 153 -19.14 -8.65 -11.79
N CYS A 154 -19.76 -8.01 -10.80
CA CYS A 154 -20.37 -8.67 -9.64
C CYS A 154 -21.36 -7.80 -8.85
N ASP A 155 -22.34 -8.42 -8.19
CA ASP A 155 -23.29 -7.72 -7.30
C ASP A 155 -22.75 -7.54 -5.86
N CYS A 156 -21.43 -7.60 -5.66
CA CYS A 156 -20.83 -7.48 -4.34
C CYS A 156 -20.70 -6.01 -3.90
N PRO A 157 -20.89 -5.70 -2.60
CA PRO A 157 -20.75 -4.32 -2.12
C PRO A 157 -19.30 -3.85 -2.16
N GLN A 158 -19.06 -2.55 -2.37
CA GLN A 158 -17.72 -1.94 -2.49
C GLN A 158 -16.74 -2.37 -1.39
N LYS A 159 -17.21 -2.46 -0.14
CA LYS A 159 -16.43 -2.94 1.02
C LYS A 159 -15.83 -4.35 0.90
N LYS A 160 -16.15 -5.09 -0.17
CA LYS A 160 -15.63 -6.44 -0.48
C LYS A 160 -14.58 -6.42 -1.58
N HIS A 161 -14.33 -5.25 -2.15
CA HIS A 161 -13.31 -4.96 -3.13
C HIS A 161 -12.12 -4.30 -2.44
N ILE A 162 -10.92 -4.64 -2.89
CA ILE A 162 -9.70 -3.94 -2.51
C ILE A 162 -9.04 -3.47 -3.79
N ASP A 163 -8.71 -2.18 -3.85
CA ASP A 163 -7.94 -1.61 -4.95
C ASP A 163 -6.58 -2.30 -5.06
N VAL A 164 -6.15 -2.56 -6.29
CA VAL A 164 -4.86 -3.18 -6.54
C VAL A 164 -4.06 -2.43 -7.58
N ASP A 165 -2.75 -2.39 -7.35
CA ASP A 165 -1.79 -1.71 -8.22
C ASP A 165 -1.21 -2.60 -9.30
N TYR A 166 -1.25 -3.90 -9.09
CA TYR A 166 -0.69 -4.90 -9.98
C TYR A 166 -1.48 -6.20 -9.93
N GLU A 167 -1.38 -6.97 -10.99
CA GLU A 167 -1.77 -8.39 -11.01
C GLU A 167 -0.57 -9.25 -10.64
N LEU A 168 -0.78 -10.34 -9.91
CA LEU A 168 0.25 -11.35 -9.64
C LEU A 168 0.10 -12.55 -10.57
N ASP A 169 1.14 -12.78 -11.39
CA ASP A 169 1.31 -14.03 -12.15
C ASP A 169 2.23 -15.01 -11.40
N TYR A 170 2.01 -16.30 -11.66
CA TYR A 170 2.73 -17.39 -11.02
C TYR A 170 3.25 -18.35 -12.07
N GLN A 171 4.55 -18.69 -11.97
CA GLN A 171 5.19 -19.61 -12.90
C GLN A 171 6.05 -20.63 -12.16
N LEU A 172 6.07 -21.87 -12.61
CA LEU A 172 7.01 -22.87 -12.10
C LEU A 172 8.32 -22.78 -12.87
N ILE A 173 9.40 -22.44 -12.19
CA ILE A 173 10.75 -22.37 -12.76
C ILE A 173 11.68 -23.34 -12.05
N ASP A 174 12.74 -23.79 -12.72
CA ASP A 174 13.75 -24.62 -12.06
C ASP A 174 14.48 -23.80 -10.98
N SER A 175 14.66 -24.40 -9.80
CA SER A 175 15.37 -23.77 -8.69
C SER A 175 16.85 -23.67 -9.03
N GLY A 176 17.48 -22.54 -8.71
CA GLY A 176 18.92 -22.45 -8.63
C GLY A 176 19.46 -23.32 -7.50
N ASP A 177 20.79 -23.31 -7.37
CA ASP A 177 21.57 -24.14 -6.47
C ASP A 177 21.18 -23.95 -4.98
N SER A 178 21.80 -24.71 -4.06
CA SER A 178 21.53 -24.70 -2.61
C SER A 178 21.54 -23.33 -1.90
N ASP A 179 22.08 -22.30 -2.55
CA ASP A 179 22.14 -20.92 -2.05
C ASP A 179 20.75 -20.25 -2.00
N ASP A 180 19.88 -20.54 -2.97
CA ASP A 180 18.52 -19.99 -3.06
C ASP A 180 17.69 -20.33 -1.82
N PHE A 181 17.84 -21.55 -1.30
CA PHE A 181 17.12 -22.00 -0.12
C PHE A 181 17.55 -21.28 1.16
N LYS A 182 18.84 -20.95 1.28
CA LYS A 182 19.35 -20.17 2.42
C LYS A 182 18.85 -18.74 2.36
N LYS A 183 18.91 -18.11 1.18
CA LYS A 183 18.36 -16.78 0.94
C LYS A 183 16.87 -16.72 1.27
N MET A 184 16.07 -17.65 0.75
CA MET A 184 14.62 -17.71 1.06
C MET A 184 14.33 -17.81 2.56
N LYS A 185 15.09 -18.61 3.32
CA LYS A 185 14.93 -18.69 4.78
C LYS A 185 15.27 -17.37 5.48
N TYR A 186 16.31 -16.69 5.02
CA TYR A 186 16.70 -15.38 5.55
C TYR A 186 15.61 -14.34 5.25
N ASP A 187 15.20 -14.22 3.99
CA ASP A 187 14.16 -13.29 3.54
C ASP A 187 12.84 -13.53 4.28
N PHE A 188 12.42 -14.79 4.44
CA PHE A 188 11.24 -15.16 5.24
C PHE A 188 11.33 -14.63 6.69
N LYS A 189 12.50 -14.77 7.32
CA LYS A 189 12.71 -14.30 8.69
C LYS A 189 12.63 -12.78 8.78
N GLN A 190 13.21 -12.06 7.81
CA GLN A 190 13.13 -10.59 7.77
C GLN A 190 11.68 -10.11 7.61
N LEU A 191 10.91 -10.73 6.72
CA LEU A 191 9.49 -10.44 6.54
C LEU A 191 8.68 -10.71 7.82
N GLN A 192 8.92 -11.85 8.48
CA GLN A 192 8.26 -12.16 9.76
C GLN A 192 8.59 -11.12 10.84
N LEU A 193 9.85 -10.69 10.94
CA LEU A 193 10.26 -9.66 11.89
C LEU A 193 9.54 -8.34 11.62
N ALA A 194 9.50 -7.88 10.37
CA ALA A 194 8.79 -6.65 10.00
C ALA A 194 7.27 -6.74 10.29
N ILE A 195 6.62 -7.87 9.97
CA ILE A 195 5.21 -8.11 10.30
C ILE A 195 4.98 -7.97 11.82
N LEU A 196 5.83 -8.59 12.63
CA LEU A 196 5.71 -8.51 14.08
C LEU A 196 6.04 -7.11 14.63
N GLU A 197 6.87 -6.35 13.94
CA GLU A 197 7.14 -4.96 14.31
C GLU A 197 5.97 -4.04 13.98
N PHE A 198 5.31 -4.24 12.85
CA PHE A 198 4.07 -3.51 12.53
C PHE A 198 2.96 -3.80 13.54
N ALA A 199 2.98 -4.96 14.20
CA ALA A 199 2.12 -5.24 15.34
C ALA A 199 2.29 -4.20 16.45
N GLN A 200 3.54 -3.88 16.80
CA GLN A 200 3.86 -2.88 17.82
C GLN A 200 3.39 -1.50 17.38
N PHE A 201 3.69 -1.13 16.13
CA PHE A 201 3.24 0.14 15.54
C PHE A 201 1.73 0.31 15.68
N TYR A 202 0.93 -0.65 15.20
CA TYR A 202 -0.53 -0.60 15.27
C TYR A 202 -1.09 -0.73 16.69
N ALA A 203 -0.37 -1.37 17.61
CA ALA A 203 -0.75 -1.37 19.02
C ALA A 203 -0.65 0.03 19.64
N SER A 204 0.43 0.76 19.35
CA SER A 204 0.70 2.09 19.91
C SER A 204 -0.25 3.17 19.41
N ILE A 205 -0.76 3.06 18.18
CA ILE A 205 -1.62 4.10 17.58
C ILE A 205 -3.12 3.82 17.71
N ASN A 206 -3.54 2.55 17.82
CA ASN A 206 -4.96 2.20 17.87
C ASN A 206 -5.65 2.59 19.18
N ASP A 207 -4.89 2.67 20.28
CA ASP A 207 -5.40 3.16 21.55
C ASP A 207 -5.82 4.64 21.47
N ASN A 208 -5.25 5.39 20.51
CA ASN A 208 -5.51 6.82 20.30
C ASN A 208 -6.47 7.12 19.14
N MET A 209 -6.55 6.26 18.10
CA MET A 209 -7.21 6.62 16.84
C MET A 209 -8.35 5.71 16.35
N LYS A 210 -8.74 4.64 17.07
CA LYS A 210 -9.78 3.68 16.62
C LYS A 210 -9.59 3.20 15.16
N LEU A 211 -8.35 3.09 14.68
CA LEU A 211 -8.07 2.71 13.31
C LEU A 211 -8.15 1.18 13.13
N ASN A 212 -8.56 0.75 11.94
CA ASN A 212 -8.46 -0.66 11.56
C ASN A 212 -6.99 -1.00 11.31
N ASP A 213 -6.53 -2.13 11.84
CA ASP A 213 -5.21 -2.69 11.54
C ASP A 213 -5.24 -3.36 10.15
N PRO A 214 -4.61 -2.74 9.13
CA PRO A 214 -4.66 -3.25 7.76
C PRO A 214 -3.79 -4.50 7.58
N VAL A 215 -2.70 -4.65 8.35
CA VAL A 215 -1.81 -5.82 8.31
C VAL A 215 -2.57 -7.06 8.78
N LEU A 216 -3.26 -6.95 9.92
CA LEU A 216 -4.08 -8.02 10.48
C LEU A 216 -5.24 -8.37 9.53
N SER A 217 -5.85 -7.37 8.89
CA SER A 217 -6.92 -7.57 7.92
C SER A 217 -6.44 -8.34 6.69
N ALA A 218 -5.26 -7.99 6.16
CA ALA A 218 -4.64 -8.67 5.03
C ALA A 218 -4.18 -10.10 5.38
N MET A 219 -3.67 -10.37 6.59
CA MET A 219 -3.36 -11.74 7.01
C MET A 219 -4.62 -12.61 7.15
N LYS A 220 -5.72 -12.06 7.71
CA LYS A 220 -7.01 -12.76 7.77
C LYS A 220 -7.56 -13.11 6.38
N ARG A 221 -7.36 -12.22 5.41
CA ARG A 221 -7.68 -12.46 4.00
C ARG A 221 -6.91 -13.67 3.46
N ILE A 222 -5.59 -13.73 3.66
CA ILE A 222 -4.79 -14.89 3.23
C ILE A 222 -5.32 -16.19 3.84
N ILE A 223 -5.63 -16.23 5.15
CA ILE A 223 -6.22 -17.42 5.78
C ILE A 223 -7.55 -17.80 5.14
N LYS A 224 -8.42 -16.83 4.83
CA LYS A 224 -9.70 -17.07 4.16
C LYS A 224 -9.48 -17.72 2.79
N GLU A 225 -8.51 -17.23 2.02
CA GLU A 225 -8.16 -17.78 0.71
C GLU A 225 -7.63 -19.21 0.81
N GLU A 226 -6.73 -19.47 1.76
CA GLU A 226 -6.21 -20.83 1.97
C GLU A 226 -7.32 -21.79 2.42
N ASN A 227 -8.27 -21.32 3.23
CA ASN A 227 -9.45 -22.11 3.60
C ASN A 227 -10.33 -22.44 2.40
N GLN A 228 -10.55 -21.50 1.49
CA GLN A 228 -11.29 -21.72 0.24
C GLN A 228 -10.59 -22.75 -0.65
N ILE A 229 -9.26 -22.70 -0.74
CA ILE A 229 -8.49 -23.71 -1.47
C ILE A 229 -8.67 -25.09 -0.84
N CYS A 230 -8.50 -25.20 0.47
CA CYS A 230 -8.61 -26.46 1.20
C CYS A 230 -10.02 -27.06 1.13
N SER A 231 -11.07 -26.24 1.13
CA SER A 231 -12.45 -26.73 0.99
C SER A 231 -12.72 -27.31 -0.40
N GLN A 232 -12.14 -26.72 -1.45
CA GLN A 232 -12.32 -27.20 -2.83
C GLN A 232 -11.41 -28.37 -3.21
N LYS A 233 -10.21 -28.48 -2.62
CA LYS A 233 -9.18 -29.48 -3.02
C LYS A 233 -8.99 -30.61 -2.02
N GLY A 234 -9.62 -30.53 -0.85
CA GLY A 234 -9.55 -31.54 0.20
C GLY A 234 -8.49 -31.26 1.28
N SER A 235 -8.63 -31.95 2.41
CA SER A 235 -7.88 -31.73 3.65
C SER A 235 -6.40 -32.14 3.60
N THR A 236 -5.92 -32.73 2.51
CA THR A 236 -4.54 -33.23 2.37
C THR A 236 -3.62 -32.31 1.55
N CYS A 237 -4.12 -31.17 1.04
CA CYS A 237 -3.29 -30.26 0.26
C CYS A 237 -2.27 -29.48 1.12
N LEU A 238 -1.12 -29.13 0.53
CA LEU A 238 -0.05 -28.39 1.23
C LEU A 238 -0.50 -27.01 1.72
N ASN A 239 -1.55 -26.45 1.14
CA ASN A 239 -2.17 -25.20 1.55
C ASN A 239 -2.59 -25.17 3.03
N ASN A 240 -2.90 -26.33 3.65
CA ASN A 240 -3.16 -26.37 5.10
C ASN A 240 -1.92 -25.94 5.91
N THR A 241 -0.71 -26.33 5.50
CA THR A 241 0.51 -25.93 6.22
C THR A 241 0.76 -24.41 6.14
N LEU A 242 0.44 -23.81 4.99
CA LEU A 242 0.52 -22.37 4.78
C LEU A 242 -0.53 -21.64 5.62
N ARG A 243 -1.78 -22.13 5.63
CA ARG A 243 -2.84 -21.61 6.51
C ARG A 243 -2.40 -21.62 7.97
N ASP A 244 -1.91 -22.76 8.46
CA ASP A 244 -1.57 -22.94 9.87
C ASP A 244 -0.47 -21.97 10.32
N ILE A 245 0.50 -21.69 9.45
CA ILE A 245 1.53 -20.69 9.73
C ILE A 245 0.99 -19.27 9.79
N PHE A 246 0.07 -18.90 8.90
CA PHE A 246 -0.56 -17.59 9.00
C PHE A 246 -1.47 -17.48 10.23
N VAL A 247 -2.10 -18.57 10.66
CA VAL A 247 -2.83 -18.62 11.94
C VAL A 247 -1.88 -18.36 13.11
N THR A 248 -0.77 -19.10 13.20
CA THR A 248 0.25 -18.88 14.24
C THR A 248 0.83 -17.46 14.17
N LEU A 249 1.11 -16.94 12.97
CA LEU A 249 1.63 -15.59 12.81
C LEU A 249 0.64 -14.53 13.31
N ILE A 250 -0.66 -14.70 13.05
CA ILE A 250 -1.71 -13.82 13.59
C ILE A 250 -1.78 -13.91 15.12
N GLU A 251 -1.66 -15.10 15.69
CA GLU A 251 -1.67 -15.30 17.14
C GLU A 251 -0.48 -14.58 17.79
N THR A 252 0.74 -14.80 17.28
CA THR A 252 1.95 -14.10 17.73
C THR A 252 1.86 -12.59 17.54
N TYR A 253 1.31 -12.14 16.41
CA TYR A 253 1.08 -10.72 16.13
C TYR A 253 0.17 -10.09 17.20
N LYS A 254 -0.98 -10.71 17.50
CA LYS A 254 -1.93 -10.23 18.53
C LYS A 254 -1.36 -10.29 19.93
N GLU A 255 -0.59 -11.32 20.25
CA GLU A 255 0.11 -11.42 21.53
C GLU A 255 1.08 -10.25 21.70
N ARG A 256 1.88 -9.96 20.66
CA ARG A 256 2.78 -8.80 20.65
C ARG A 256 2.03 -7.49 20.79
N GLN A 257 0.88 -7.32 20.13
CA GLN A 257 0.02 -6.14 20.36
C GLN A 257 -0.41 -6.00 21.82
N THR A 258 -0.79 -7.11 22.45
CA THR A 258 -1.26 -7.13 23.84
C THR A 258 -0.14 -6.75 24.79
N ILE A 259 1.05 -7.35 24.62
CA ILE A 259 2.24 -7.05 25.43
C ILE A 259 2.59 -5.55 25.32
N PHE A 260 2.57 -4.98 24.12
CA PHE A 260 2.90 -3.57 23.90
C PHE A 260 1.93 -2.63 24.59
N ARG A 261 0.62 -2.89 24.47
CA ARG A 261 -0.42 -2.11 25.16
C ARG A 261 -0.26 -2.18 26.67
N SER A 262 -0.02 -3.38 27.22
CA SER A 262 0.13 -3.57 28.67
C SER A 262 1.38 -2.87 29.23
N ASN A 263 2.48 -2.88 28.48
CA ASN A 263 3.76 -2.35 28.93
C ASN A 263 3.98 -0.86 28.60
N LYS A 264 3.10 -0.23 27.83
CA LYS A 264 3.21 1.18 27.39
C LYS A 264 4.59 1.50 26.79
N ILE A 265 5.10 0.59 25.98
CA ILE A 265 6.41 0.75 25.34
C ILE A 265 6.33 1.92 24.35
N PRO A 266 7.24 2.91 24.42
CA PRO A 266 7.25 4.03 23.47
C PRO A 266 7.39 3.55 22.04
N LEU A 267 6.69 4.21 21.11
CA LEU A 267 6.81 3.92 19.69
C LEU A 267 8.15 4.41 19.15
N ASP A 268 8.92 3.50 18.56
CA ASP A 268 10.15 3.82 17.83
C ASP A 268 9.85 3.85 16.32
N LEU A 269 9.61 5.04 15.78
CA LEU A 269 9.36 5.22 14.35
C LEU A 269 10.59 4.89 13.51
N GLN A 270 11.80 5.18 14.01
CA GLN A 270 13.04 4.89 13.28
C GLN A 270 13.15 3.38 13.01
N ASN A 271 12.83 2.56 14.02
CA ASN A 271 12.82 1.10 13.85
C ASN A 271 11.79 0.65 12.80
N VAL A 272 10.61 1.27 12.76
CA VAL A 272 9.57 0.97 11.75
C VAL A 272 10.10 1.26 10.34
N TYR A 273 10.72 2.43 10.11
CA TYR A 273 11.30 2.78 8.81
C TYR A 273 12.48 1.87 8.44
N GLU A 274 13.32 1.48 9.39
CA GLU A 274 14.40 0.53 9.16
C GLU A 274 13.85 -0.83 8.69
N HIS A 275 12.79 -1.33 9.33
CA HIS A 275 12.14 -2.55 8.88
C HIS A 275 11.52 -2.43 7.49
N ILE A 276 10.85 -1.31 7.17
CA ILE A 276 10.31 -1.06 5.83
C ILE A 276 11.43 -1.06 4.79
N LYS A 277 12.54 -0.37 5.06
CA LYS A 277 13.70 -0.33 4.18
C LYS A 277 14.27 -1.74 3.94
N ASN A 278 14.53 -2.47 5.02
CA ASN A 278 15.12 -3.80 4.95
C ASN A 278 14.27 -4.79 4.14
N ILE A 279 12.94 -4.77 4.30
CA ILE A 279 12.08 -5.67 3.51
C ILE A 279 11.89 -5.18 2.06
N SER A 280 12.06 -3.88 1.80
CA SER A 280 12.00 -3.32 0.44
C SER A 280 13.21 -3.72 -0.41
N GLU A 281 14.29 -4.19 0.21
CA GLU A 281 15.48 -4.71 -0.48
C GLU A 281 15.32 -6.17 -0.93
N ILE A 282 14.30 -6.89 -0.43
CA ILE A 282 13.99 -8.27 -0.87
C ILE A 282 13.49 -8.22 -2.33
N ASP A 283 14.10 -9.04 -3.19
CA ASP A 283 13.90 -8.98 -4.65
C ASP A 283 12.42 -8.95 -5.07
N GLU A 284 11.62 -9.88 -4.58
CA GLU A 284 10.20 -9.97 -4.93
C GLU A 284 9.37 -8.81 -4.37
N VAL A 285 9.74 -8.26 -3.21
CA VAL A 285 9.08 -7.07 -2.64
C VAL A 285 9.42 -5.84 -3.48
N ARG A 286 10.71 -5.66 -3.78
CA ARG A 286 11.23 -4.57 -4.60
C ARG A 286 10.59 -4.54 -5.98
N GLU A 287 10.45 -5.70 -6.62
CA GLU A 287 9.79 -5.80 -7.94
C GLU A 287 8.33 -5.32 -7.86
N GLN A 288 7.58 -5.73 -6.82
CA GLN A 288 6.21 -5.28 -6.61
C GLN A 288 6.11 -3.77 -6.32
N LEU A 289 7.02 -3.23 -5.51
CA LEU A 289 7.08 -1.79 -5.22
C LEU A 289 7.40 -0.98 -6.49
N HIS A 290 8.31 -1.45 -7.31
CA HIS A 290 8.64 -0.79 -8.58
C HIS A 290 7.42 -0.71 -9.51
N ILE A 291 6.59 -1.76 -9.56
CA ILE A 291 5.35 -1.74 -10.35
C ILE A 291 4.32 -0.75 -9.77
N ILE A 292 4.24 -0.61 -8.43
CA ILE A 292 3.40 0.41 -7.78
C ILE A 292 3.85 1.81 -8.21
N GLU A 293 5.15 2.11 -8.17
CA GLU A 293 5.72 3.40 -8.59
C GLU A 293 5.42 3.68 -10.06
N GLN A 294 5.63 2.70 -10.96
CA GLN A 294 5.31 2.84 -12.38
C GLN A 294 3.83 3.14 -12.61
N LYS A 295 2.92 2.47 -11.87
CA LYS A 295 1.48 2.75 -11.95
C LYS A 295 1.23 4.20 -11.53
N GLN A 296 1.76 4.65 -10.40
CA GLN A 296 1.59 6.03 -9.92
C GLN A 296 2.06 7.06 -10.96
N GLU A 297 3.21 6.85 -11.59
CA GLU A 297 3.68 7.70 -12.69
C GLU A 297 2.73 7.75 -13.88
N ILE A 298 2.14 6.61 -14.26
CA ILE A 298 1.16 6.54 -15.35
C ILE A 298 -0.08 7.36 -15.01
N TYR A 299 -0.59 7.27 -13.78
CA TYR A 299 -1.73 8.09 -13.36
C TYR A 299 -1.40 9.58 -13.40
N MET A 300 -0.25 9.99 -12.86
CA MET A 300 0.16 11.41 -12.88
C MET A 300 0.21 11.96 -14.31
N LYS A 301 0.84 11.23 -15.24
CA LYS A 301 0.90 11.60 -16.66
C LYS A 301 -0.46 11.66 -17.35
N GLN A 302 -1.43 10.84 -16.94
CA GLN A 302 -2.79 10.88 -17.49
C GLN A 302 -3.53 12.14 -17.04
N TYR A 303 -3.42 12.51 -15.76
CA TYR A 303 -4.06 13.73 -15.24
C TYR A 303 -3.43 15.01 -15.80
N GLU A 304 -2.11 15.07 -15.96
CA GLU A 304 -1.42 16.23 -16.58
C GLU A 304 -1.92 16.51 -18.01
N LYS A 305 -2.17 15.46 -18.81
CA LYS A 305 -2.70 15.59 -20.17
C LYS A 305 -4.15 16.03 -20.26
N HIS A 306 -4.92 15.92 -19.17
CA HIS A 306 -6.30 16.38 -19.13
C HIS A 306 -6.42 17.85 -18.68
N VAL A 307 -5.33 18.43 -18.16
CA VAL A 307 -5.27 19.82 -17.68
C VAL A 307 -4.57 20.75 -18.67
N SER A 308 -3.92 20.21 -19.72
CA SER A 308 -3.23 20.95 -20.78
C SER A 308 -3.98 20.92 -22.11
#